data_AF-A0A838FJ24-F1
#
_entry.id   AF-A0A838FJ24-F1
#
_cell.length_a   1.000
_cell.length_b   1.000
_cell.length_c   1.000
_cell.angle_alpha   90.00
_cell.angle_beta   90.00
_cell.angle_gamma   90.00
#
_symmetry.space_group_name_H-M   'P 1'
#
loop_
_entity.id
_entity.type
_entity.pdbx_description
1 polymer ?
#
loop_
_entity_poly.entity_id
_entity_poly.type
_entity_poly.pdbx_seq_one_letter_code
_entity_poly.pdbx_strand_id
1 'polypeptide(L)' 'MDVEAAIRERRTHKVYGREPVDRETLDELLELARWAPNHNLTNPWRFRVVGPQALDRLKAAAG' A
#
# COMPACT_ATOMS: atom_id res chain seq x y z
N MET A 1 -10.13 14.27 -8.41
CA MET A 1 -11.28 13.42 -8.03
C MET A 1 -11.75 13.90 -6.68
N ASP A 2 -13.07 13.95 -6.47
CA ASP A 2 -13.64 14.28 -5.17
C ASP A 2 -13.48 13.12 -4.17
N VAL A 3 -13.34 13.43 -2.87
CA VAL A 3 -13.08 12.42 -1.83
C VAL A 3 -14.26 11.45 -1.68
N GLU A 4 -15.50 11.93 -1.76
CA GLU A 4 -16.66 11.05 -1.65
C GLU A 4 -16.73 10.07 -2.83
N ALA A 5 -16.47 10.56 -4.04
CA ALA A 5 -16.43 9.74 -5.24
C ALA A 5 -15.34 8.66 -5.13
N ALA A 6 -14.13 9.02 -4.70
CA ALA A 6 -13.02 8.07 -4.52
C ALA A 6 -13.37 6.94 -3.54
N ILE A 7 -14.10 7.25 -2.47
CA ILE A 7 -14.54 6.25 -1.48
C ILE A 7 -15.62 5.33 -2.07
N ARG A 8 -16.66 5.88 -2.70
CA ARG A 8 -17.80 5.11 -3.21
C ARG A 8 -17.43 4.21 -4.41
N GLU A 9 -16.50 4.66 -5.25
CA GLU A 9 -16.09 3.94 -6.46
C GLU A 9 -14.97 2.92 -6.23
N ARG A 10 -14.37 2.90 -5.02
CA ARG A 10 -13.26 1.99 -4.68
C ARG A 10 -13.68 0.54 -4.86
N ARG A 11 -12.95 -0.17 -5.73
CA ARG A 11 -13.07 -1.62 -5.95
C ARG A 11 -11.74 -2.31 -5.72
N THR A 12 -11.78 -3.60 -5.38
CA THR A 12 -10.56 -4.42 -5.33
C THR A 12 -10.08 -4.69 -6.75
N HIS A 13 -8.84 -4.33 -7.05
CA HIS A 13 -8.19 -4.65 -8.32
C HIS A 13 -7.27 -5.87 -8.16
N LYS A 14 -7.16 -6.71 -9.19
CA LYS A 14 -6.32 -7.93 -9.19
C LYS A 14 -5.48 -8.09 -10.47
N VAL A 15 -5.56 -7.13 -11.38
CA VAL A 15 -4.80 -7.09 -12.62
C VAL A 15 -3.87 -5.89 -12.52
N TYR A 16 -2.56 -6.10 -12.66
CA TYR A 16 -1.55 -5.08 -12.44
C TYR A 16 -0.60 -5.00 -13.64
N GLY A 17 -0.02 -3.82 -13.86
CA GLY A 17 1.08 -3.62 -14.81
C GLY A 17 2.36 -4.34 -14.37
N ARG A 18 3.39 -4.27 -15.21
CA ARG A 18 4.71 -4.88 -14.91
C ARG A 18 5.64 -3.93 -14.18
N GLU A 19 5.37 -2.64 -14.34
CA GLU A 19 6.17 -1.55 -13.85
C GLU A 19 6.04 -1.47 -12.32
N PRO A 20 7.15 -1.31 -11.59
CA PRO A 20 7.09 -1.04 -10.17
C PRO A 20 6.43 0.33 -9.93
N VAL A 21 5.82 0.49 -8.76
CA VAL A 21 5.38 1.80 -8.29
C VAL A 21 6.62 2.64 -7.95
N ASP A 22 6.65 3.88 -8.40
CA ASP A 22 7.73 4.81 -8.10
C ASP A 22 7.93 4.99 -6.60
N ARG A 23 9.20 5.17 -6.21
CA ARG A 23 9.58 5.26 -4.80
C ARG A 23 8.90 6.44 -4.10
N GLU A 24 8.87 7.59 -4.76
CA GLU A 24 8.24 8.81 -4.26
C GLU A 24 6.76 8.61 -3.97
N THR A 25 6.02 8.03 -4.93
CA THR A 25 4.61 7.66 -4.75
C THR A 25 4.39 6.75 -3.54
N LEU A 26 5.26 5.76 -3.32
CA LEU A 26 5.17 4.91 -2.13
C LEU A 26 5.38 5.71 -0.84
N ASP A 27 6.40 6.57 -0.80
CA ASP A 27 6.72 7.34 0.39
C ASP A 27 5.59 8.35 0.73
N GLU A 28 4.97 8.99 -0.27
CA GLU A 28 3.78 9.83 -0.10
C GLU A 28 2.58 9.07 0.47
N LEU A 29 2.28 7.88 -0.08
CA LEU A 29 1.17 7.05 0.40
C LEU A 29 1.37 6.59 1.85
N LEU A 30 2.60 6.21 2.21
CA LEU A 30 2.94 5.80 3.56
C LEU A 30 2.88 6.96 4.55
N GLU A 31 3.29 8.16 4.12
CA GLU A 31 3.11 9.38 4.89
C GLU A 31 1.63 9.67 5.13
N LEU A 32 0.78 9.61 4.10
CA LEU A 32 -0.68 9.78 4.28
C LEU A 32 -1.27 8.73 5.23
N ALA A 33 -0.85 7.47 5.13
CA ALA A 33 -1.37 6.38 5.95
C ALA A 33 -1.11 6.57 7.45
N ARG A 34 -0.05 7.27 7.84
CA ARG A 34 0.29 7.51 9.26
C ARG A 34 -0.68 8.44 9.97
N TRP A 35 -1.46 9.22 9.22
CA TRP A 35 -2.43 10.17 9.76
C TRP A 35 -3.73 9.51 10.22
N ALA A 36 -3.87 8.20 10.01
CA ALA A 36 -4.97 7.44 10.59
C ALA A 36 -5.01 7.63 12.12
N PRO A 37 -6.19 7.65 12.75
CA PRO A 37 -6.29 7.75 14.20
C PRO A 37 -5.66 6.52 14.86
N ASN A 38 -4.96 6.70 15.98
CA ASN A 38 -4.42 5.62 16.77
C ASN A 38 -4.65 5.84 18.26
N HIS A 39 -4.87 4.74 18.98
CA HIS A 39 -5.06 4.78 20.43
C HIS A 39 -3.72 5.02 21.15
N ASN A 40 -3.76 5.87 22.17
CA ASN A 40 -2.63 6.21 23.03
C ASN A 40 -1.37 6.76 22.31
N LEU A 41 -1.52 7.34 21.11
CA LEU A 41 -0.40 7.92 20.35
C LEU A 41 0.77 6.94 20.14
N THR A 42 0.47 5.65 20.10
CA THR A 42 1.46 4.57 19.97
C THR A 42 2.08 4.50 18.58
N ASN A 43 1.47 5.14 17.58
CA ASN A 43 1.88 5.10 16.18
C ASN A 43 2.21 3.66 15.72
N PRO A 44 1.23 2.74 15.76
CA PRO A 44 1.49 1.31 15.68
C PRO A 44 1.85 0.82 14.28
N TRP A 45 1.67 1.63 13.24
CA TRP A 45 1.88 1.19 11.86
C TRP A 45 3.36 0.88 11.60
N ARG A 46 3.61 -0.25 10.95
CA ARG A 46 4.93 -0.68 10.49
C ARG A 46 4.79 -1.15 9.06
N PHE A 47 5.33 -0.37 8.12
CA PHE A 47 5.25 -0.67 6.71
C PHE A 47 6.50 -1.44 6.25
N ARG A 48 6.31 -2.38 5.34
CA ARG A 48 7.40 -3.12 4.68
C ARG A 48 7.16 -3.07 3.19
N VAL A 49 8.07 -2.44 2.46
CA VAL A 49 8.07 -2.47 1.00
C VAL A 49 8.90 -3.67 0.58
N VAL A 50 8.27 -4.65 -0.05
CA VAL A 50 8.93 -5.88 -0.53
C VAL A 50 9.36 -5.69 -1.99
N GLY A 51 10.65 -5.87 -2.25
CA GLY A 51 11.20 -5.83 -3.61
C GLY A 51 10.96 -7.12 -4.40
N PRO A 52 11.39 -7.17 -5.68
CA PRO A 52 11.12 -8.29 -6.58
C PRO A 52 11.53 -9.66 -6.03
N GLN A 53 12.73 -9.77 -5.47
CA GLN A 53 13.23 -11.04 -4.90
C GLN A 53 12.37 -11.57 -3.74
N ALA A 54 11.84 -10.67 -2.91
CA ALA A 54 10.95 -11.04 -1.82
C ALA A 54 9.57 -11.44 -2.34
N LEU A 55 9.06 -10.74 -3.36
CA LEU A 55 7.81 -11.08 -4.03
C LEU A 55 7.87 -12.46 -4.70
N ASP A 56 8.97 -12.78 -5.38
CA ASP A 56 9.14 -14.09 -6.03
C ASP A 56 9.13 -15.23 -5.01
N ARG A 57 9.82 -15.05 -3.88
CA ARG A 57 9.77 -16.03 -2.77
C ARG A 57 8.38 -16.17 -2.16
N LEU A 58 7.64 -15.07 -2.03
CA LEU A 58 6.26 -15.10 -1.53
C LEU A 58 5.33 -15.86 -2.48
N LYS A 59 5.45 -15.64 -3.79
CA LYS A 59 4.69 -16.39 -4.80
C LYS A 59 4.99 -17.88 -4.74
N ALA A 60 6.27 -18.26 -4.68
CA ALA A 60 6.67 -19.65 -4.59
C ALA A 60 6.15 -20.36 -3.31
N ALA A 61 6.06 -19.64 -2.19
CA ALA A 61 5.53 -20.18 -0.95
C ALA A 61 3.99 -20.24 -0.90
N ALA A 62 3.30 -19.38 -1.66
CA ALA A 62 1.85 -19.27 -1.65
C ALA A 62 1.13 -20.36 -2.46
N GLY A 63 1.81 -20.99 -3.43
CA GLY A 63 1.23 -22.00 -4.34
C GLY A 63 0.51 -21.37 -5.52
#